data_AF-A0A965HV92-F1
#
_entry.id   AF-A0A965HV92-F1
#
_cell.length_a   1.000
_cell.length_b   1.000
_cell.length_c   1.000
_cell.angle_alpha   90.00
_cell.angle_beta   90.00
_cell.angle_gamma   90.00
#
_symmetry.space_group_name_H-M   'P 1'
#
loop_
_entity.id
_entity.type
_entity.pdbx_description
1 polymer ?
#
loop_
_entity_poly.entity_id
_entity_poly.type
_entity_poly.pdbx_seq_one_letter_code
_entity_poly.pdbx_strand_id
1 'polypeptide(L)'
;MRYFSKKLNAIVVLVVVLMLGGCQKEDPCNCEVPRACCRGLVPECAACEEGLTVEDWLKKTCPNGENDAYYGGWDEANQKSIWVCESVERQKVQITE
;
A
#
# COMPACT_ATOMS: atom_id res chain seq x y z
N MET A 1 -30.42 42.83 -30.66
CA MET A 1 -30.24 41.37 -30.47
C MET A 1 -28.86 40.80 -30.82
N ARG A 2 -27.79 41.60 -30.99
CA ARG A 2 -26.42 41.07 -31.26
C ARG A 2 -25.53 40.94 -30.02
N TYR A 3 -25.93 41.53 -28.90
CA TYR A 3 -25.14 41.56 -27.65
C TYR A 3 -25.30 40.28 -26.82
N PHE A 4 -26.49 39.69 -26.82
CA PHE A 4 -26.82 38.48 -26.05
C PHE A 4 -26.17 37.21 -26.64
N SER A 5 -26.12 37.10 -27.97
CA SER A 5 -25.44 36.00 -28.68
C SER A 5 -23.91 36.04 -28.55
N LYS A 6 -23.30 37.24 -28.49
CA LYS A 6 -21.85 37.38 -28.23
C LYS A 6 -21.47 36.94 -26.82
N LYS A 7 -22.31 37.23 -25.82
CA LYS A 7 -22.10 36.77 -24.44
C LYS A 7 -22.24 35.25 -24.31
N LEU A 8 -23.21 34.65 -25.02
CA LEU A 8 -23.38 33.21 -25.05
C LEU A 8 -22.16 32.51 -25.68
N ASN A 9 -21.65 33.03 -26.80
CA ASN A 9 -20.44 32.48 -27.44
C ASN A 9 -19.19 32.62 -26.56
N ALA A 10 -19.04 33.75 -25.86
CA ALA A 10 -17.91 33.96 -24.95
C ALA A 10 -17.94 32.99 -23.76
N ILE A 11 -19.13 32.72 -23.20
CA ILE A 11 -19.32 31.76 -22.10
C ILE A 11 -19.00 30.33 -22.56
N VAL A 12 -19.49 29.93 -23.74
CA VAL A 12 -19.22 28.61 -24.30
C VAL A 12 -17.73 28.39 -24.54
N VAL A 13 -17.02 29.38 -25.09
CA VAL A 13 -15.56 29.29 -25.29
C VAL A 13 -14.81 29.17 -23.96
N LEU A 14 -15.23 29.92 -22.93
CA LEU A 14 -14.61 29.89 -21.61
C LEU A 14 -14.80 28.52 -20.91
N VAL A 15 -16.00 27.94 -21.02
CA VAL A 15 -16.29 26.60 -20.49
C VAL A 15 -15.49 25.53 -21.24
N VAL A 16 -15.37 25.63 -22.56
CA VAL A 16 -14.55 24.69 -23.35
C VAL A 16 -13.07 24.78 -22.98
N VAL A 17 -12.52 25.96 -22.78
CA VAL A 17 -11.12 26.14 -22.34
C VAL A 17 -10.89 25.58 -20.93
N LEU A 18 -11.84 25.75 -20.01
CA LEU A 18 -11.77 25.19 -18.67
C LEU A 18 -11.85 23.65 -18.67
N MET A 19 -12.71 23.08 -19.52
CA MET A 19 -12.86 21.62 -19.63
C MET A 19 -11.69 20.94 -20.36
N LEU A 20 -10.98 21.67 -21.23
CA LEU A 20 -9.79 21.19 -21.95
C LEU A 20 -8.48 21.46 -21.21
N GLY A 21 -8.51 22.24 -20.13
CA GLY A 21 -7.40 22.39 -19.20
C GLY A 21 -7.23 21.11 -18.38
N GLY A 22 -6.42 20.17 -18.86
CA GLY A 22 -6.06 18.96 -18.11
C GLY A 22 -5.39 19.28 -16.77
N CYS A 23 -5.32 18.30 -15.88
CA CYS A 23 -4.65 18.41 -14.58
C CYS A 23 -3.16 18.76 -14.79
N GLN A 24 -2.70 19.90 -14.24
CA GLN A 24 -1.27 20.14 -14.10
C GLN A 24 -0.70 19.06 -13.18
N LYS A 25 0.31 18.32 -13.66
CA LYS A 25 1.07 17.38 -12.83
C LYS A 25 1.72 18.19 -11.70
N GLU A 26 1.43 17.81 -10.46
CA GLU A 26 2.09 18.38 -9.29
C GLU A 26 3.57 18.02 -9.28
N ASP A 27 4.42 19.01 -8.98
CA ASP A 27 5.85 18.77 -8.77
C ASP A 27 6.01 17.76 -7.62
N PRO A 28 6.84 16.71 -7.80
CA PRO A 28 7.04 15.73 -6.73
C PRO A 28 7.56 16.44 -5.48
N CYS A 29 6.91 16.23 -4.35
CA CYS A 29 7.39 16.80 -3.10
C CYS A 29 8.82 16.32 -2.83
N ASN A 30 9.69 17.21 -2.36
CA ASN A 30 11.00 16.86 -1.78
C ASN A 30 10.84 16.22 -0.39
N CYS A 31 9.82 15.39 -0.26
CA CYS A 31 9.48 14.61 0.92
C CYS A 31 10.36 13.36 0.89
N GLU A 32 11.02 13.05 2.00
CA GLU A 32 11.66 11.74 2.18
C GLU A 32 10.60 10.68 1.91
N VAL A 33 10.80 9.86 0.87
CA VAL A 33 9.79 8.88 0.44
C VAL A 33 9.56 7.94 1.63
N PRO A 34 8.36 7.93 2.24
CA PRO A 34 8.10 7.06 3.37
C PRO A 34 8.33 5.62 2.93
N ARG A 35 8.94 4.79 3.80
CA ARG A 35 9.21 3.39 3.46
C ARG A 35 7.91 2.71 3.01
N ALA A 36 7.87 2.28 1.76
CA ALA A 36 6.73 1.59 1.19
C ALA A 36 6.83 0.10 1.53
N CYS A 37 6.36 -0.29 2.72
CA CYS A 37 6.22 -1.69 3.09
C CYS A 37 5.01 -2.33 2.38
N CYS A 38 5.13 -3.60 2.02
CA CYS A 38 4.00 -4.37 1.53
C CYS A 38 2.94 -4.51 2.63
N ARG A 39 1.67 -4.64 2.23
CA ARG A 39 0.52 -4.87 3.13
C ARG A 39 0.12 -6.35 3.21
N GLY A 40 1.04 -7.24 2.84
CA GLY A 40 0.80 -8.68 2.89
C GLY A 40 0.79 -9.16 4.34
N LEU A 41 -0.06 -10.15 4.64
CA LEU A 41 -0.08 -10.81 5.95
C LEU A 41 0.98 -11.92 5.99
N VAL A 42 2.23 -11.52 5.75
CA VAL A 42 3.43 -12.40 5.72
C VAL A 42 4.56 -11.79 6.54
N PRO A 43 5.50 -12.60 7.09
CA PRO A 43 6.58 -12.12 7.96
C PRO A 43 7.39 -10.97 7.37
N GLU A 44 7.69 -11.02 6.07
CA GLU A 44 8.51 -10.02 5.37
C GLU A 44 7.85 -8.64 5.39
N CYS A 45 6.52 -8.59 5.26
CA CYS A 45 5.76 -7.35 5.31
C CYS A 45 5.59 -6.85 6.74
N ALA A 46 5.26 -7.74 7.68
CA ALA A 46 5.09 -7.38 9.09
C ALA A 46 6.40 -6.83 9.69
N ALA A 47 7.53 -7.48 9.41
CA ALA A 47 8.85 -7.01 9.82
C ALA A 47 9.17 -5.63 9.22
N CYS A 48 8.85 -5.40 7.94
CA CYS A 48 9.03 -4.11 7.30
C CYS A 48 8.22 -3.01 7.98
N GLU A 49 6.93 -3.26 8.26
CA GLU A 49 6.04 -2.28 8.92
C GLU A 49 6.53 -1.91 10.33
N GLU A 50 7.17 -2.85 11.04
CA GLU A 50 7.80 -2.63 12.34
C GLU A 50 9.22 -2.07 12.25
N GLY A 51 9.79 -2.00 11.05
CA GLY A 51 11.17 -1.56 10.82
C GLY A 51 12.25 -2.52 11.32
N LEU A 52 11.91 -3.81 11.45
CA LEU A 52 12.80 -4.89 11.88
C LEU A 52 13.26 -5.75 10.69
N THR A 53 14.32 -6.53 10.90
CA THR A 53 14.64 -7.66 10.03
C THR A 53 13.63 -8.79 10.27
N VAL A 54 13.50 -9.72 9.32
CA VAL A 54 12.57 -10.85 9.48
C VAL A 54 12.97 -11.73 10.67
N GLU A 55 14.28 -11.92 10.88
CA GLU A 55 14.81 -12.71 11.98
C GLU A 55 14.54 -12.08 13.35
N ASP A 56 14.71 -10.76 13.48
CA ASP A 56 14.44 -10.07 14.74
C ASP A 56 12.94 -9.97 15.01
N TRP A 57 12.14 -9.82 13.96
CA TRP A 57 10.69 -9.90 14.05
C TRP A 57 10.23 -11.30 14.48
N LEU A 58 10.80 -12.37 13.93
CA LEU A 58 10.51 -13.75 14.34
C LEU A 58 10.92 -14.01 15.79
N LYS A 59 12.10 -13.56 16.26
CA LYS A 59 12.48 -13.70 17.68
C LYS A 59 11.49 -13.01 18.62
N LYS A 60 10.92 -11.89 18.20
CA LYS A 60 9.93 -11.12 18.97
C LYS A 60 8.56 -11.80 18.96
N THR A 61 8.13 -12.30 17.81
CA THR A 61 6.77 -12.84 17.59
C THR A 61 6.67 -14.34 17.96
N CYS A 62 7.74 -15.09 17.75
CA CYS A 62 7.88 -16.54 17.93
C CYS A 62 8.99 -16.86 18.95
N PRO A 63 8.67 -16.89 20.26
CA PRO A 63 9.68 -16.99 21.31
C PRO A 63 10.32 -18.38 21.45
N ASN A 64 9.79 -19.43 20.78
CA ASN A 64 10.35 -20.78 20.90
C ASN A 64 11.41 -21.10 19.82
N GLY A 65 11.83 -20.11 19.05
CA GLY A 65 12.93 -20.25 18.08
C GLY A 65 12.49 -20.80 16.72
N GLU A 66 11.21 -20.69 16.38
CA GLU A 66 10.69 -21.01 15.06
C GLU A 66 11.28 -20.09 13.98
N ASN A 67 11.44 -20.63 12.76
CA ASN A 67 12.06 -19.95 11.62
C ASN A 67 11.04 -19.49 10.56
N ASP A 68 9.75 -19.76 10.76
CA ASP A 68 8.67 -19.23 9.93
C ASP A 68 7.45 -18.91 10.80
N ALA A 69 6.60 -18.02 10.29
CA ALA A 69 5.32 -17.70 10.86
C ALA A 69 4.31 -17.41 9.76
N TYR A 70 3.07 -17.87 9.92
CA TYR A 70 1.98 -17.53 9.02
C TYR A 70 0.83 -16.89 9.77
N TYR A 71 0.04 -16.12 9.03
CA TYR A 71 -1.14 -15.45 9.57
C TYR A 71 -2.19 -16.50 9.97
N GLY A 72 -2.49 -16.56 11.27
CA GLY A 72 -3.46 -17.48 11.86
C GLY A 72 -4.84 -16.88 12.08
N GLY A 73 -5.04 -15.58 11.80
CA GLY A 73 -6.32 -14.90 11.98
C GLY A 73 -6.18 -13.55 12.68
N TRP A 74 -7.33 -12.94 12.96
CA TRP A 74 -7.44 -11.66 13.65
C TRP A 74 -8.06 -11.86 15.02
N ASP A 75 -7.46 -11.26 16.04
CA ASP A 75 -8.03 -11.17 17.38
C ASP A 75 -8.83 -9.86 17.47
N GLU A 76 -10.16 -9.93 17.39
CA GLU A 76 -10.99 -8.72 17.50
C GLU A 76 -10.85 -8.03 18.85
N ALA A 77 -10.66 -8.77 19.94
CA ALA A 77 -10.63 -8.20 21.28
C ALA A 77 -9.37 -7.34 21.49
N ASN A 78 -8.24 -7.80 20.95
CA ASN A 78 -6.95 -7.13 21.09
C ASN A 78 -6.57 -6.29 19.85
N GLN A 79 -7.40 -6.31 18.79
CA GLN A 79 -7.14 -5.64 17.52
C GLN A 79 -5.73 -5.94 16.97
N LYS A 80 -5.35 -7.22 16.98
CA LYS A 80 -4.01 -7.68 16.56
C LYS A 80 -4.09 -8.92 15.69
N SER A 81 -3.11 -9.08 14.81
CA SER A 81 -2.93 -10.34 14.08
C SER A 81 -2.44 -11.45 15.01
N ILE A 82 -3.00 -12.63 14.82
CA ILE A 82 -2.54 -13.87 15.42
C ILE A 82 -1.55 -14.49 14.44
N TRP A 83 -0.34 -14.77 14.92
CA TRP A 83 0.69 -15.44 14.14
C TRP A 83 0.87 -16.85 14.68
N VAL A 84 0.82 -17.83 13.77
CA VAL A 84 1.12 -19.22 14.10
C VAL A 84 2.56 -19.47 13.67
N CYS A 85 3.39 -19.79 14.65
CA CYS A 85 4.79 -20.10 14.47
C CYS A 85 4.95 -21.59 14.16
N GLU A 86 5.67 -21.91 13.10
CA GLU A 86 5.93 -23.30 12.72
C GLU A 86 7.39 -23.44 12.29
N SER A 87 7.99 -24.59 12.61
CA SER A 87 9.40 -24.87 12.30
C SER A 87 9.60 -25.60 10.97
N VAL A 88 8.63 -25.54 10.04
CA VAL A 88 8.67 -26.32 8.80
C VAL A 88 9.48 -25.62 7.72
N GLU A 89 10.36 -26.38 7.08
CA GLU A 89 10.97 -25.96 5.83
C GLU A 89 9.87 -25.83 4.76
N ARG A 90 9.56 -24.59 4.33
CA ARG A 90 8.60 -24.33 3.24
C ARG A 90 8.96 -25.19 2.03
N GLN A 91 8.12 -26.18 1.70
CA GLN A 91 8.28 -26.96 0.48
C GLN A 91 8.17 -26.01 -0.71
N LYS A 92 9.31 -25.73 -1.37
CA LYS A 92 9.31 -25.00 -2.62
C LYS A 92 8.48 -25.79 -3.64
N VAL A 93 7.29 -25.30 -3.95
CA VAL A 93 6.49 -25.84 -5.04
C VAL A 93 7.29 -25.60 -6.31
N GLN A 94 7.82 -26.67 -6.90
CA GLN A 94 8.41 -26.58 -8.23
C GLN A 94 7.27 -26.47 -9.23
N ILE A 95 7.06 -25.27 -9.77
CA ILE A 95 6.19 -25.09 -10.93
C ILE A 95 7.02 -25.58 -12.11
N THR A 96 6.72 -26.79 -12.60
CA THR A 96 7.28 -27.28 -13.87
C THR A 96 6.73 -26.42 -14.99
N GLU A 97 7.63 -25.89 -15.82
CA GLU A 97 7.33 -25.11 -17.03
C GLU A 97 6.56 -25.93 -18.07
#